data_AF-A0AAF0V1R3-F1
#
_entry.id   AF-A0AAF0V1R3-F1
#
_cell.length_a   1.000
_cell.length_b   1.000
_cell.length_c   1.000
_cell.angle_alpha   90.00
_cell.angle_beta   90.00
_cell.angle_gamma   90.00
#
_symmetry.space_group_name_H-M   'P 1'
#
loop_
_entity.id
_entity.type
_entity.pdbx_description
1 polymer ?
#
loop_
_entity_poly.entity_id
_entity_poly.type
_entity_poly.pdbx_seq_one_letter_code
_entity_poly.pdbx_strand_id
1 'polypeptide(L)'
;MFLCILGINWVMPKTTLELLRQWEGVGRRRRSKEDWWKCIPACIWWTLWKERNERSHDGKLNSTQKIKMNSLGLLYFWCKQDLAGEVDSLVDFKAQL
;
A
#
# COMPACT_ATOMS: atom_id res chain seq x y z
N MET A 1 -5.48 6.42 -2.62
CA MET A 1 -5.09 5.34 -3.55
C MET A 1 -5.58 4.00 -3.03
N PHE A 2 -4.94 3.36 -2.05
CA PHE A 2 -5.39 2.06 -1.52
C PHE A 2 -6.85 2.05 -1.07
N LEU A 3 -7.25 3.01 -0.23
CA LEU A 3 -8.64 3.14 0.22
C LEU A 3 -9.63 3.36 -0.93
N CYS A 4 -9.22 4.06 -1.99
CA CYS A 4 -10.03 4.27 -3.19
C CYS A 4 -10.18 2.97 -4.00
N ILE A 5 -9.10 2.20 -4.16
CA ILE A 5 -9.13 0.85 -4.76
C ILE A 5 -10.08 -0.05 -3.96
N LEU A 6 -10.04 0.07 -2.64
CA LEU A 6 -10.93 -0.69 -1.76
C LEU A 6 -12.38 -0.17 -1.73
N GLY A 7 -12.68 0.98 -2.33
CA GLY A 7 -14.01 1.60 -2.26
C GLY A 7 -14.41 2.06 -0.85
N ILE A 8 -13.43 2.36 0.01
CA ILE A 8 -13.65 2.67 1.43
C ILE A 8 -13.56 4.17 1.67
N ASN A 9 -14.65 4.72 2.22
CA ASN A 9 -14.64 6.05 2.82
C ASN A 9 -13.94 5.98 4.17
N TRP A 10 -12.73 6.54 4.22
CA TRP A 10 -11.87 6.51 5.41
C TRP A 10 -11.83 7.87 6.10
N VAL A 11 -11.84 7.85 7.42
CA VAL A 11 -11.60 9.01 8.28
C VAL A 11 -10.33 8.73 9.07
N MET A 12 -9.40 9.69 9.11
CA MET A 12 -8.14 9.52 9.83
C MET A 12 -8.38 9.36 11.35
N PRO A 13 -7.93 8.26 11.98
CA PRO A 13 -8.07 8.07 13.42
C PRO A 13 -7.10 8.95 14.20
N LYS A 14 -7.34 9.10 15.50
CA LYS A 14 -6.50 9.95 16.36
C LYS A 14 -5.15 9.32 16.64
N THR A 15 -5.09 7.99 16.64
CA THR A 15 -3.85 7.24 16.94
C THR A 15 -3.53 6.18 15.89
N THR A 16 -2.26 5.82 15.80
CA THR A 16 -1.80 4.70 14.95
C THR A 16 -2.42 3.37 15.37
N LEU A 17 -2.64 3.16 16.67
CA LEU A 17 -3.28 1.95 17.17
C LEU A 17 -4.74 1.84 16.72
N GLU A 18 -5.49 2.94 16.79
CA GLU A 18 -6.87 3.00 16.28
C GLU A 18 -6.91 2.74 14.77
N LEU A 19 -5.96 3.30 14.01
CA LEU A 19 -5.81 3.04 12.58
C LEU A 19 -5.60 1.56 12.28
N LEU A 20 -4.70 0.89 13.00
CA LEU A 20 -4.45 -0.55 12.83
C LEU A 20 -5.69 -1.39 13.15
N ARG A 21 -6.40 -1.07 14.25
CA ARG A 21 -7.63 -1.77 14.65
C ARG A 21 -8.74 -1.61 13.62
N GLN A 22 -8.94 -0.40 13.11
CA GLN A 22 -9.92 -0.14 12.06
C GLN A 22 -9.56 -0.83 10.75
N TRP A 23 -8.27 -0.90 10.42
CA TRP A 23 -7.78 -1.61 9.25
C TRP A 23 -8.07 -3.12 9.31
N GLU A 24 -7.97 -3.73 10.49
CA GLU A 24 -8.34 -5.13 10.68
C GLU A 24 -9.83 -5.40 10.33
N GLY A 25 -10.71 -4.44 10.67
CA GLY A 25 -12.13 -4.50 10.32
C GLY A 25 -12.41 -4.39 8.81
N VAL A 26 -11.51 -3.75 8.05
CA VAL A 26 -11.63 -3.63 6.58
C VAL A 26 -11.45 -4.99 5.91
N GLY A 27 -10.44 -5.76 6.32
CA GLY A 27 -10.15 -7.08 5.77
C GLY A 27 -11.28 -8.09 5.95
N ARG A 28 -11.88 -8.11 7.14
CA ARG A 28 -12.97 -9.03 7.49
C ARG A 28 -14.24 -8.82 6.63
N ARG A 29 -14.49 -7.59 6.16
CA ARG A 29 -15.69 -7.25 5.38
C ARG A 29 -15.64 -7.77 3.94
N ARG A 30 -14.45 -7.94 3.34
CA ARG A 30 -14.31 -8.33 1.94
C ARG A 30 -14.29 -9.84 1.69
N ARG A 31 -14.30 -10.69 2.73
CA ARG A 31 -14.22 -12.17 2.64
C ARG A 31 -13.20 -12.67 1.60
N SER A 32 -12.09 -11.97 1.41
CA SER A 32 -11.04 -12.44 0.51
C SER A 32 -10.44 -13.71 1.12
N LYS A 33 -10.24 -14.75 0.30
CA LYS A 33 -9.49 -15.95 0.71
C LYS A 33 -8.05 -15.63 1.07
N GLU A 34 -7.53 -14.52 0.55
CA GLU A 34 -6.15 -14.08 0.71
C GLU A 34 -6.06 -12.88 1.66
N ASP A 35 -5.05 -12.91 2.52
CA ASP A 35 -4.82 -11.93 3.60
C ASP A 35 -3.99 -10.71 3.16
N TRP A 36 -3.87 -10.46 1.86
CA TRP A 36 -3.02 -9.39 1.30
C TRP A 36 -3.37 -7.99 1.82
N TRP A 37 -4.62 -7.76 2.22
CA TRP A 37 -5.07 -6.50 2.80
C TRP A 37 -4.29 -6.16 4.07
N LYS A 38 -3.77 -7.15 4.81
CA LYS A 38 -2.91 -6.96 5.99
C LYS A 38 -1.57 -6.30 5.64
N CYS A 39 -1.08 -6.49 4.41
CA CYS A 39 0.20 -5.96 3.97
C CYS A 39 0.12 -4.47 3.60
N ILE A 40 -1.06 -3.92 3.30
CA ILE A 40 -1.20 -2.53 2.82
C ILE A 40 -0.60 -1.50 3.80
N PRO A 41 -0.93 -1.49 5.10
CA PRO A 41 -0.37 -0.50 6.02
C PRO A 41 1.15 -0.60 6.10
N ALA A 42 1.68 -1.82 6.15
CA ALA A 42 3.13 -2.06 6.16
C ALA A 42 3.80 -1.55 4.88
N CYS A 43 3.18 -1.76 3.71
CA CYS A 43 3.70 -1.27 2.44
C CYS A 43 3.73 0.26 2.40
N ILE A 44 2.66 0.93 2.85
CA ILE A 44 2.61 2.40 2.95
C ILE A 44 3.71 2.91 3.88
N TRP A 45 3.82 2.36 5.09
CA TRP A 45 4.82 2.79 6.06
C TRP A 45 6.24 2.60 5.55
N TRP A 46 6.55 1.43 4.99
CA TRP A 46 7.89 1.13 4.49
C TRP A 46 8.27 2.06 3.33
N THR A 47 7.37 2.28 2.37
CA THR A 47 7.63 3.20 1.26
C THR A 47 7.85 4.63 1.74
N LEU A 48 7.03 5.12 2.69
CA LEU A 48 7.19 6.48 3.23
C LEU A 48 8.45 6.63 4.06
N TRP A 49 8.80 5.62 4.86
CA TRP A 49 10.05 5.60 5.62
C TRP A 49 11.27 5.64 4.69
N LYS A 50 11.29 4.79 3.66
CA LYS A 50 12.36 4.78 2.65
C LYS A 50 12.48 6.14 1.94
N GLU A 51 11.36 6.70 1.47
CA GLU A 51 11.36 8.00 0.80
C GLU A 51 11.89 9.13 1.71
N ARG A 52 11.53 9.15 2.99
CA ARG A 52 12.03 10.14 3.96
C ARG A 52 13.53 10.00 4.19
N ASN A 53 14.03 8.76 4.28
CA ASN A 53 15.44 8.52 4.45
C ASN A 53 16.24 8.91 3.21
N GLU A 54 15.76 8.54 2.02
CA GLU A 54 16.38 8.91 0.74
C GLU A 54 16.40 10.43 0.53
N ARG A 55 15.34 11.14 0.94
CA ARG A 55 15.33 12.62 0.93
C ARG A 55 16.39 13.22 1.85
N SER A 56 16.51 12.65 3.05
CA SER A 56 17.38 13.21 4.10
C SER A 56 18.87 12.88 3.88
N HIS A 57 19.17 11.70 3.33
CA HIS A 57 20.55 11.20 3.19
C HIS A 57 21.08 11.28 1.75
N ASP A 58 20.21 11.08 0.74
CA ASP A 58 20.63 11.01 -0.66
C ASP A 58 20.19 12.24 -1.48
N GLY A 59 19.47 13.20 -0.88
CA GLY A 59 18.92 14.36 -1.58
C GLY A 59 17.90 14.02 -2.67
N LYS A 60 17.37 12.79 -2.71
CA LYS A 60 16.43 12.34 -3.74
C LYS A 60 15.05 12.94 -3.53
N LEU A 61 14.35 13.29 -4.62
CA LEU A 61 12.99 13.82 -4.57
C LEU A 61 12.11 13.09 -5.58
N ASN A 62 11.53 11.96 -5.17
CA ASN A 62 10.59 11.24 -6.04
C ASN A 62 9.26 12.01 -6.12
N SER A 63 8.61 11.94 -7.28
CA SER A 63 7.26 12.48 -7.45
C SER A 63 6.24 11.68 -6.62
N THR A 64 5.12 12.31 -6.25
CA THR A 64 4.03 11.62 -5.54
C THR A 64 3.52 10.40 -6.31
N GLN A 65 3.55 10.44 -7.65
CA GLN A 65 3.18 9.30 -8.49
C GLN A 65 4.18 8.14 -8.34
N LYS A 66 5.49 8.42 -8.35
CA LYS A 66 6.51 7.39 -8.16
C LYS A 66 6.43 6.76 -6.77
N ILE A 67 6.20 7.55 -5.72
CA ILE A 67 5.99 7.03 -4.35
C ILE A 67 4.77 6.10 -4.30
N LYS A 68 3.66 6.50 -4.93
CA LYS A 68 2.46 5.64 -5.06
C LYS A 68 2.78 4.33 -5.79
N MET A 69 3.49 4.39 -6.91
CA MET A 69 3.89 3.19 -7.65
C MET A 69 4.81 2.27 -6.83
N ASN A 70 5.79 2.82 -6.11
CA ASN A 70 6.67 2.05 -5.23
C ASN A 70 5.86 1.30 -4.15
N SER A 71 4.85 1.94 -3.56
CA SER A 71 4.00 1.30 -2.55
C SER A 71 3.13 0.18 -3.12
N LEU A 72 2.68 0.30 -4.38
CA LEU A 72 1.93 -0.74 -5.09
C LEU A 72 2.83 -1.90 -5.51
N GLY A 73 4.02 -1.60 -6.05
CA GLY A 73 5.01 -2.62 -6.41
C GLY A 73 5.41 -3.46 -5.20
N LEU A 74 5.58 -2.81 -4.05
CA LEU A 74 5.85 -3.50 -2.79
C LEU A 74 4.66 -4.39 -2.36
N LEU A 75 3.42 -3.89 -2.46
CA LEU A 75 2.24 -4.69 -2.18
C LEU A 75 2.15 -5.90 -3.13
N TYR A 76 2.31 -5.69 -4.43
CA TYR A 76 2.32 -6.75 -5.44
C TYR A 76 3.35 -7.82 -5.09
N PHE A 77 4.58 -7.41 -4.77
CA PHE A 77 5.64 -8.31 -4.33
C PHE A 77 5.22 -9.15 -3.12
N TRP A 78 4.61 -8.55 -2.10
CA TRP A 78 4.13 -9.31 -0.94
C TRP A 78 2.92 -10.20 -1.22
N CYS A 79 2.16 -9.93 -2.29
CA CYS A 79 1.00 -10.75 -2.68
C CYS A 79 1.37 -11.91 -3.59
N LYS A 80 2.24 -11.67 -4.57
CA LYS A 80 2.59 -12.62 -5.63
C LYS A 80 3.98 -13.25 -5.44
N GLN A 81 4.78 -12.75 -4.50
CA GLN A 81 6.21 -13.09 -4.33
C GLN A 81 7.02 -12.87 -5.60
N ASP A 82 6.59 -11.91 -6.42
CA ASP A 82 7.16 -11.62 -7.72
C ASP A 82 7.44 -10.11 -7.84
N LEU A 83 8.50 -9.75 -8.56
CA LEU A 83 8.79 -8.37 -8.87
C LEU A 83 7.84 -7.93 -9.98
N ALA A 84 7.18 -6.78 -9.81
CA ALA A 84 6.42 -6.18 -10.90
C ALA A 84 7.39 -5.80 -12.02
N GLY A 85 7.56 -6.70 -13.00
CA GLY A 85 8.47 -6.52 -14.13
C GLY A 85 8.00 -5.46 -15.13
N GLU A 86 6.69 -5.21 -15.20
CA GLU A 86 6.07 -4.28 -16.14
C GLU A 86 4.96 -3.44 -15.47
N VAL A 87 4.69 -2.24 -16.00
CA VAL A 87 3.62 -1.36 -15.48
C VAL A 87 2.24 -1.99 -15.67
N ASP A 88 2.06 -2.78 -16.74
CA ASP A 88 0.80 -3.43 -17.08
C ASP A 88 0.41 -4.49 -16.04
N SER A 89 1.38 -5.25 -15.49
CA SER A 89 1.09 -6.21 -14.41
C SER A 89 0.60 -5.54 -13.14
N LEU A 90 1.03 -4.31 -12.86
CA LEU A 90 0.52 -3.49 -11.76
C LEU A 90 -0.86 -2.88 -12.04
N VAL A 91 -1.19 -2.62 -13.30
CA VAL A 91 -2.54 -2.17 -13.69
C VAL A 91 -3.53 -3.31 -13.53
N ASP A 92 -3.20 -4.49 -14.04
CA ASP A 92 -4.02 -5.70 -13.91
C ASP A 92 -4.19 -6.10 -12.44
N PHE A 93 -3.12 -6.00 -11.65
CA PHE A 93 -3.19 -6.26 -10.22
C PHE A 93 -4.17 -5.34 -9.49
N LYS A 94 -4.22 -4.05 -9.84
CA LYS A 94 -5.21 -3.12 -9.24
C LYS A 94 -6.65 -3.53 -9.52
N ALA A 95 -6.92 -4.14 -10.67
CA ALA A 95 -8.26 -4.62 -11.01
C ALA A 95 -8.66 -5.86 -10.19
N GLN A 96 -7.68 -6.58 -9.62
CA GLN A 96 -7.89 -7.77 -8.78
C GLN A 96 -8.05 -7.45 -7.28
N LEU A 97 -7.69 -6.23 -6.85
CA LEU A 97 -7.73 -5.78 -5.44
C LEU A 97 -9.12 -5.34 -5.00
#